data_AF-A0A1C5R004-F1
#
_entry.id   AF-A0A1C5R004-F1
#
_cell.length_a   1.000
_cell.length_b   1.000
_cell.length_c   1.000
_cell.angle_alpha   90.00
_cell.angle_beta   90.00
_cell.angle_gamma   90.00
#
_symmetry.space_group_name_H-M   'P 1'
#
loop_
_entity.id
_entity.type
_entity.pdbx_description
1 polymer ?
#
loop_
_entity_poly.entity_id
_entity_poly.type
_entity_poly.pdbx_seq_one_letter_code
_entity_poly.pdbx_strand_id
1 'polypeptide(L)'
;MLTRPNIFNYAKKELSQDAVICWLLECCHSDDDKYRQIGIDFVRFILDNENIKEKDIELEKDSPRSQYKNMDVYANIRVGKTIIPVIFEDKTDTFLHDNQESKYIEKIEKLKTGSLFNDNGLCWREKAQYVFFKTGYVFDWQREVIENLDKNINAEVKSIYIDDILNFISKHKDKEFMLADYYEYLLDRKASLVNGIEDKCNRYFRKIFGENRWFQYNHQGWAAKRLGYIEDRNEKNRIYYEVRTGTRSNNGKQSYVIIFHQYRDEKSIIGNEKEKDKLRECRKKFFEDDREFVEQIINEKNEIGIIEEKTAKNEMANQRNLFKVFIDETNEDTVCEFFREFVERFNVRATDTHKDEYVIFRD
;
A
#
# COMPACT_ATOMS: atom_id res chain seq x y z
N MET A 1 -35.31 1.50 18.40
CA MET A 1 -35.33 0.75 17.12
C MET A 1 -34.42 -0.45 17.31
N LEU A 2 -34.85 -1.65 16.92
CA LEU A 2 -33.98 -2.83 16.97
C LEU A 2 -32.97 -2.72 15.83
N THR A 3 -31.70 -2.48 16.15
CA THR A 3 -30.60 -2.47 15.18
C THR A 3 -30.23 -3.91 14.86
N ARG A 4 -30.47 -4.35 13.63
CA ARG A 4 -29.98 -5.65 13.15
C ARG A 4 -28.44 -5.61 13.13
N PRO A 5 -27.74 -6.60 13.72
CA PRO A 5 -26.28 -6.69 13.61
C PRO A 5 -25.81 -6.82 12.17
N ASN A 6 -24.72 -6.12 11.82
CA ASN A 6 -24.06 -6.21 10.52
C ASN A 6 -22.89 -7.21 10.60
N ILE A 7 -22.90 -8.25 9.75
CA ILE A 7 -21.88 -9.31 9.75
C ILE A 7 -20.48 -8.81 9.38
N PHE A 8 -20.39 -7.76 8.55
CA PHE A 8 -19.10 -7.22 8.08
C PHE A 8 -18.32 -6.51 9.19
N ASN A 9 -18.98 -6.10 10.28
CA ASN A 9 -18.30 -5.57 11.46
C ASN A 9 -17.43 -6.62 12.18
N TYR A 10 -17.66 -7.90 11.91
CA TYR A 10 -16.95 -9.01 12.54
C TYR A 10 -16.12 -9.84 11.55
N ALA A 11 -16.32 -9.63 10.25
CA ALA A 11 -15.57 -10.36 9.22
C ALA A 11 -14.11 -9.87 9.15
N LYS A 12 -13.18 -10.79 8.92
CA LYS A 12 -11.79 -10.41 8.62
C LYS A 12 -11.76 -9.65 7.29
N LYS A 13 -11.23 -8.43 7.31
CA LYS A 13 -11.38 -7.42 6.24
C LYS A 13 -11.24 -7.96 4.81
N GLU A 14 -10.13 -8.63 4.49
CA GLU A 14 -9.85 -9.15 3.13
C GLU A 14 -10.78 -10.33 2.79
N LEU A 15 -10.96 -11.27 3.73
CA LEU A 15 -11.85 -12.43 3.52
C LEU A 15 -13.31 -12.04 3.23
N SER A 16 -13.81 -10.94 3.83
CA SER A 16 -15.15 -10.42 3.48
C SER A 16 -15.24 -9.89 2.07
N GLN A 17 -14.17 -9.28 1.54
CA GLN A 17 -14.15 -8.70 0.22
C GLN A 17 -14.17 -9.80 -0.85
N ASP A 18 -13.34 -10.83 -0.69
CA ASP A 18 -13.35 -12.05 -1.52
C ASP A 18 -14.74 -12.68 -1.57
N ALA A 19 -15.36 -12.87 -0.40
CA ALA A 19 -16.67 -13.49 -0.29
C ALA A 19 -17.76 -12.67 -1.02
N VAL A 20 -17.73 -11.34 -0.91
CA VAL A 20 -18.68 -10.47 -1.62
C VAL A 20 -18.44 -10.51 -3.13
N ILE A 21 -17.18 -10.50 -3.59
CA ILE A 21 -16.85 -10.62 -5.02
C ILE A 21 -17.36 -11.96 -5.57
N CYS A 22 -17.10 -13.06 -4.87
CA CYS A 22 -17.62 -14.38 -5.24
C CYS A 22 -19.15 -14.37 -5.28
N TRP A 23 -19.81 -13.82 -4.26
CA TRP A 23 -21.27 -13.75 -4.22
C TRP A 23 -21.85 -12.91 -5.38
N LEU A 24 -21.24 -11.77 -5.71
CA LEU A 24 -21.63 -10.94 -6.85
C LEU A 24 -21.51 -11.68 -8.18
N LEU A 25 -20.48 -12.51 -8.35
CA LEU A 25 -20.31 -13.35 -9.54
C LEU A 25 -21.34 -14.48 -9.57
N GLU A 26 -21.53 -15.19 -8.45
CA GLU A 26 -22.49 -16.30 -8.32
C GLU A 26 -23.93 -15.86 -8.62
N CYS A 27 -24.26 -14.60 -8.37
CA CYS A 27 -25.55 -14.01 -8.73
C CYS A 27 -25.89 -14.20 -10.23
N CYS A 28 -24.91 -14.33 -11.13
CA CYS A 28 -25.13 -14.64 -12.54
C CYS A 28 -25.85 -15.98 -12.78
N HIS A 29 -25.75 -16.94 -11.87
CA HIS A 29 -26.41 -18.25 -11.95
C HIS A 29 -27.79 -18.29 -11.31
N SER A 30 -28.25 -17.19 -10.72
CA SER A 30 -29.53 -17.17 -10.03
C SER A 30 -30.71 -17.25 -11.00
N ASP A 31 -31.67 -18.13 -10.68
CA ASP A 31 -32.97 -18.17 -11.35
C ASP A 31 -33.85 -16.96 -11.01
N ASP A 32 -33.60 -16.30 -9.88
CA ASP A 32 -34.25 -15.05 -9.50
C ASP A 32 -33.63 -13.86 -10.25
N ASP A 33 -34.45 -13.22 -11.09
CA ASP A 33 -34.13 -12.06 -11.92
C ASP A 33 -33.45 -10.93 -11.15
N LYS A 34 -33.82 -10.73 -9.87
CA LYS A 34 -33.23 -9.70 -9.00
C LYS A 34 -31.73 -9.91 -8.83
N TYR A 35 -31.33 -11.13 -8.47
CA TYR A 35 -29.91 -11.48 -8.28
C TYR A 35 -29.21 -11.61 -9.63
N ARG A 36 -29.85 -12.22 -10.63
CA ARG A 36 -29.26 -12.31 -11.97
C ARG A 36 -28.87 -10.93 -12.50
N GLN A 37 -29.75 -9.93 -12.37
CA GLN A 37 -29.46 -8.56 -12.76
C GLN A 37 -28.26 -7.96 -11.99
N ILE A 38 -28.11 -8.23 -10.69
CA ILE A 38 -26.95 -7.78 -9.89
C ILE A 38 -25.65 -8.37 -10.46
N GLY A 39 -25.62 -9.67 -10.74
CA GLY A 39 -24.44 -10.33 -11.29
C GLY A 39 -24.08 -9.81 -12.67
N ILE A 40 -25.07 -9.65 -13.55
CA ILE A 40 -24.90 -9.13 -14.91
C ILE A 40 -24.33 -7.70 -14.89
N ASP A 41 -24.86 -6.83 -14.02
CA ASP A 41 -24.36 -5.47 -13.89
C ASP A 41 -22.96 -5.44 -13.28
N PHE A 42 -22.63 -6.37 -12.37
CA PHE A 42 -21.26 -6.52 -11.86
C PHE A 42 -20.28 -6.95 -12.97
N VAL A 43 -20.68 -7.89 -13.84
CA VAL A 43 -19.86 -8.30 -14.99
C VAL A 43 -19.62 -7.13 -15.95
N ARG A 44 -20.65 -6.34 -16.25
CA ARG A 44 -20.47 -5.12 -17.08
C ARG A 44 -19.54 -4.11 -16.44
N PHE A 45 -19.64 -3.95 -15.12
CA PHE A 45 -18.82 -3.03 -14.35
C PHE A 45 -17.32 -3.42 -14.36
N ILE A 46 -16.99 -4.71 -14.18
CA ILE A 46 -15.60 -5.18 -14.19
C ILE A 46 -14.98 -5.24 -15.59
N LEU A 47 -15.80 -5.46 -16.63
CA LEU A 47 -15.36 -5.48 -18.04
C LEU A 47 -15.44 -4.09 -18.71
N ASP A 48 -15.91 -3.07 -17.98
CA ASP A 48 -16.12 -1.71 -18.46
C ASP A 48 -16.92 -1.62 -19.77
N ASN A 49 -17.97 -2.45 -19.89
CA ASN A 49 -18.73 -2.59 -21.13
C ASN A 49 -20.23 -2.78 -20.87
N GLU A 50 -20.97 -1.68 -20.89
CA GLU A 50 -22.42 -1.67 -20.67
C GLU A 50 -23.23 -2.29 -21.83
N ASN A 51 -22.62 -2.43 -23.02
CA ASN A 51 -23.33 -2.91 -24.22
C ASN A 51 -23.45 -4.44 -24.28
N ILE A 52 -22.81 -5.17 -23.37
CA ILE A 52 -22.94 -6.62 -23.29
C ILE A 52 -24.38 -6.96 -22.90
N LYS A 53 -25.08 -7.71 -23.74
CA LYS A 53 -26.46 -8.12 -23.46
C LYS A 53 -26.46 -9.19 -22.38
N GLU A 54 -27.48 -9.17 -21.53
CA GLU A 54 -27.64 -10.15 -20.43
C GLU A 54 -27.50 -11.59 -20.92
N LYS A 55 -28.22 -11.96 -21.98
CA LYS A 55 -28.20 -13.30 -22.58
C LYS A 55 -26.83 -13.77 -23.08
N ASP A 56 -25.90 -12.85 -23.26
CA ASP A 56 -24.56 -13.16 -23.76
C ASP A 56 -23.60 -13.44 -22.61
N ILE A 57 -23.96 -13.15 -21.35
CA ILE A 57 -23.11 -13.36 -20.17
C ILE A 57 -23.47 -14.68 -19.51
N GLU A 58 -22.46 -15.49 -19.26
CA GLU A 58 -22.58 -16.70 -18.44
C GLU A 58 -21.32 -16.88 -17.61
N LEU A 59 -21.47 -17.26 -16.35
CA LEU A 59 -20.34 -17.64 -15.52
C LEU A 59 -20.06 -19.13 -15.74
N GLU A 60 -18.81 -19.49 -16.07
CA GLU A 60 -18.47 -20.90 -16.32
C GLU A 60 -18.62 -21.74 -15.05
N LYS A 61 -19.04 -23.00 -15.18
CA LYS A 61 -19.45 -23.89 -14.07
C LYS A 61 -18.47 -23.96 -12.88
N ASP A 62 -17.18 -23.87 -13.14
CA ASP A 62 -16.13 -23.91 -12.11
C ASP A 62 -15.70 -22.49 -11.68
N SER A 63 -16.61 -21.51 -11.71
CA SER A 63 -16.38 -20.10 -11.33
C SER A 63 -17.56 -19.57 -10.52
N PRO A 64 -17.32 -18.71 -9.52
CA PRO A 64 -16.04 -18.15 -9.11
C PRO A 64 -15.28 -19.10 -8.16
N ARG A 65 -13.96 -18.89 -8.03
CA ARG A 65 -13.11 -19.61 -7.07
C ARG A 65 -12.33 -18.60 -6.23
N SER A 66 -12.54 -18.64 -4.91
CA SER A 66 -11.69 -17.92 -3.96
C SER A 66 -10.35 -18.65 -3.79
N GLN A 67 -9.26 -17.92 -3.61
CA GLN A 67 -7.94 -18.45 -3.23
C GLN A 67 -7.37 -19.49 -4.21
N TYR A 68 -7.81 -19.45 -5.48
CA TYR A 68 -7.42 -20.42 -6.50
C TYR A 68 -6.00 -20.15 -7.00
N LYS A 69 -5.09 -21.13 -6.84
CA LYS A 69 -3.66 -20.99 -7.17
C LYS A 69 -3.02 -19.73 -6.54
N ASN A 70 -3.48 -19.37 -5.33
CA ASN A 70 -3.11 -18.20 -4.54
C ASN A 70 -3.68 -16.86 -5.05
N MET A 71 -4.52 -16.84 -6.07
CA MET A 71 -5.24 -15.62 -6.48
C MET A 71 -6.43 -15.40 -5.55
N ASP A 72 -6.68 -14.16 -5.12
CA ASP A 72 -7.73 -13.84 -4.14
C ASP A 72 -9.12 -14.31 -4.64
N VAL A 73 -9.51 -13.89 -5.86
CA VAL A 73 -10.64 -14.50 -6.59
C VAL A 73 -10.29 -14.70 -8.07
N TYR A 74 -10.70 -15.84 -8.62
CA TYR A 74 -10.59 -16.16 -10.04
C TYR A 74 -11.93 -16.60 -10.61
N ALA A 75 -12.25 -16.17 -11.82
CA ALA A 75 -13.45 -16.57 -12.54
C ALA A 75 -13.22 -16.65 -14.05
N ASN A 76 -13.94 -17.53 -14.73
CA ASN A 76 -14.07 -17.54 -16.18
C ASN A 76 -15.47 -17.04 -16.54
N ILE A 77 -15.53 -15.88 -17.18
CA ILE A 77 -16.78 -15.26 -17.62
C ILE A 77 -16.90 -15.43 -19.11
N ARG A 78 -17.95 -16.11 -19.56
CA ARG A 78 -18.27 -16.22 -20.97
C ARG A 78 -19.10 -15.04 -21.43
N VAL A 79 -18.65 -14.41 -22.51
CA VAL A 79 -19.39 -13.38 -23.26
C VAL A 79 -19.57 -13.89 -24.70
N GLY A 80 -20.77 -14.36 -25.03
CA GLY A 80 -21.06 -15.03 -26.29
C GLY A 80 -20.22 -16.30 -26.45
N LYS A 81 -19.28 -16.30 -27.42
CA LYS A 81 -18.35 -17.42 -27.64
C LYS A 81 -17.00 -17.24 -26.94
N THR A 82 -16.77 -16.11 -26.29
CA THR A 82 -15.46 -15.76 -25.73
C THR A 82 -15.44 -15.99 -24.23
N ILE A 83 -14.49 -16.79 -23.73
CA ILE A 83 -14.21 -16.97 -22.31
C ILE A 83 -13.16 -15.97 -21.88
N ILE A 84 -13.50 -15.16 -20.89
CA ILE A 84 -12.65 -14.13 -20.30
C ILE A 84 -12.19 -14.64 -18.94
N PRO A 85 -10.89 -14.97 -18.78
CA PRO A 85 -10.34 -15.21 -17.46
C PRO A 85 -10.26 -13.88 -16.71
N VAL A 86 -10.88 -13.83 -15.53
CA VAL A 86 -10.88 -12.67 -14.65
C VAL A 86 -10.17 -13.03 -13.35
N ILE A 87 -9.22 -12.20 -12.96
CA ILE A 87 -8.47 -12.29 -11.72
C ILE A 87 -8.84 -11.06 -10.90
N PHE A 88 -9.25 -11.25 -9.67
CA PHE A 88 -9.34 -10.17 -8.69
C PHE A 88 -8.16 -10.30 -7.75
N GLU A 89 -7.41 -9.21 -7.62
CA GLU A 89 -6.45 -9.00 -6.57
C GLU A 89 -7.07 -8.00 -5.60
N ASP A 90 -7.40 -8.49 -4.42
CA ASP A 90 -8.14 -7.79 -3.40
C ASP A 90 -7.14 -7.20 -2.38
N LYS A 91 -7.33 -5.93 -2.02
CA LYS A 91 -6.51 -5.27 -1.01
C LYS A 91 -7.38 -4.42 -0.11
N THR A 92 -7.08 -4.45 1.17
CA THR A 92 -7.69 -3.52 2.13
C THR A 92 -6.73 -2.38 2.37
N ASP A 93 -5.81 -2.53 3.33
CA ASP A 93 -4.84 -1.50 3.70
C ASP A 93 -3.42 -1.78 3.15
N THR A 94 -3.24 -2.93 2.49
CA THR A 94 -1.97 -3.44 1.94
C THR A 94 -1.78 -3.04 0.47
N PHE A 95 -0.62 -3.33 -0.09
CA PHE A 95 -0.25 -2.95 -1.46
C PHE A 95 0.14 -4.18 -2.29
N LEU A 96 0.38 -3.98 -3.58
CA LEU A 96 0.96 -5.00 -4.44
C LEU A 96 2.42 -5.24 -4.05
N HIS A 97 2.80 -6.52 -3.95
CA HIS A 97 4.15 -6.96 -3.62
C HIS A 97 4.62 -8.01 -4.63
N ASP A 98 5.95 -8.11 -4.79
CA ASP A 98 6.64 -9.28 -5.34
C ASP A 98 6.22 -9.73 -6.76
N ASN A 99 5.85 -8.78 -7.64
CA ASN A 99 5.38 -9.02 -9.01
C ASN A 99 4.31 -10.13 -9.07
N GLN A 100 3.41 -10.13 -8.08
CA GLN A 100 2.38 -11.14 -7.89
C GLN A 100 1.45 -11.22 -9.11
N GLU A 101 1.10 -10.08 -9.66
CA GLU A 101 0.30 -9.92 -10.86
C GLU A 101 0.90 -10.66 -12.08
N SER A 102 2.19 -10.52 -12.33
CA SER A 102 2.86 -11.17 -13.47
C SER A 102 2.80 -12.68 -13.33
N LYS A 103 3.04 -13.20 -12.11
CA LYS A 103 2.93 -14.64 -11.82
C LYS A 103 1.52 -15.16 -12.03
N TYR A 104 0.50 -14.35 -11.75
CA TYR A 104 -0.90 -14.74 -11.94
C TYR A 104 -1.27 -14.79 -13.41
N ILE A 105 -0.85 -13.78 -14.19
CA ILE A 105 -1.02 -13.80 -15.66
C ILE A 105 -0.33 -15.01 -16.27
N GLU A 106 0.92 -15.31 -15.91
CA GLU A 106 1.61 -16.51 -16.41
C GLU A 106 0.89 -17.82 -16.07
N LYS A 107 0.29 -17.92 -14.87
CA LYS A 107 -0.51 -19.10 -14.48
C LYS A 107 -1.78 -19.23 -15.33
N ILE A 108 -2.43 -18.12 -15.67
CA ILE A 108 -3.62 -18.12 -16.54
C ILE A 108 -3.25 -18.47 -17.98
N GLU A 109 -2.17 -17.91 -18.52
CA GLU A 109 -1.72 -18.25 -19.88
C GLU A 109 -1.44 -19.76 -20.01
N LYS A 110 -0.86 -20.38 -18.98
CA LYS A 110 -0.68 -21.85 -18.93
C LYS A 110 -2.01 -22.62 -18.84
N LEU A 111 -3.05 -22.04 -18.23
CA LEU A 111 -4.39 -22.65 -18.11
C LEU A 111 -5.19 -22.58 -19.41
N LYS A 112 -4.93 -21.62 -20.29
CA LYS A 112 -5.62 -21.50 -21.59
C LYS A 112 -5.30 -22.66 -22.57
N THR A 113 -4.40 -23.59 -22.22
CA THR A 113 -4.02 -24.79 -22.98
C THR A 113 -3.85 -24.57 -24.49
N GLY A 114 -2.75 -23.96 -24.93
CA GLY A 114 -2.15 -24.07 -26.28
C GLY A 114 -2.97 -23.71 -27.53
N SER A 115 -4.28 -23.56 -27.44
CA SER A 115 -5.25 -23.31 -28.51
C SER A 115 -6.14 -22.16 -28.08
N LEU A 116 -6.41 -21.24 -29.00
CA LEU A 116 -7.40 -20.18 -28.81
C LEU A 116 -8.82 -20.74 -28.61
N PHE A 117 -9.06 -22.02 -28.91
CA PHE A 117 -10.37 -22.68 -28.79
C PHE A 117 -10.34 -23.91 -27.89
N ASN A 118 -11.42 -24.13 -27.16
CA ASN A 118 -11.70 -25.42 -26.51
C ASN A 118 -12.51 -26.37 -27.41
N ASP A 119 -12.70 -27.62 -26.98
CA ASP A 119 -13.39 -28.67 -27.74
C ASP A 119 -14.85 -28.33 -28.11
N ASN A 120 -15.45 -27.34 -27.45
CA ASN A 120 -16.83 -26.90 -27.67
C ASN A 120 -16.93 -25.67 -28.60
N GLY A 121 -15.83 -25.23 -29.22
CA GLY A 121 -15.80 -24.08 -30.13
C GLY A 121 -15.92 -22.72 -29.42
N LEU A 122 -15.72 -22.67 -28.10
CA LEU A 122 -15.53 -21.43 -27.35
C LEU A 122 -14.08 -20.97 -27.51
N CYS A 123 -13.86 -19.66 -27.57
CA CYS A 123 -12.52 -19.09 -27.67
C CYS A 123 -12.08 -18.38 -26.40
N TRP A 124 -10.80 -18.46 -26.04
CA TRP A 124 -10.25 -17.65 -24.96
C TRP A 124 -10.04 -16.21 -25.44
N ARG A 125 -10.34 -15.24 -24.59
CA ARG A 125 -9.87 -13.87 -24.81
C ARG A 125 -8.35 -13.85 -24.76
N GLU A 126 -7.75 -13.10 -25.69
CA GLU A 126 -6.29 -12.97 -25.82
C GLU A 126 -5.68 -12.54 -24.48
N LYS A 127 -6.17 -11.44 -23.91
CA LYS A 127 -5.76 -10.94 -22.59
C LYS A 127 -6.75 -11.34 -21.49
N ALA A 128 -6.22 -11.71 -20.32
CA ALA A 128 -7.04 -11.84 -19.11
C ALA A 128 -7.56 -10.46 -18.66
N GLN A 129 -8.62 -10.43 -17.86
CA GLN A 129 -9.02 -9.26 -17.08
C GLN A 129 -8.34 -9.33 -15.71
N TYR A 130 -7.53 -8.34 -15.37
CA TYR A 130 -6.98 -8.17 -14.05
C TYR A 130 -7.71 -7.04 -13.34
N VAL A 131 -8.35 -7.34 -12.21
CA VAL A 131 -9.12 -6.39 -11.43
C VAL A 131 -8.37 -6.12 -10.13
N PHE A 132 -7.80 -4.92 -10.00
CA PHE A 132 -7.25 -4.45 -8.73
C PHE A 132 -8.37 -3.85 -7.89
N PHE A 133 -8.77 -4.53 -6.83
CA PHE A 133 -9.89 -4.14 -5.99
C PHE A 133 -9.38 -3.65 -4.63
N LYS A 134 -9.51 -2.36 -4.34
CA LYS A 134 -8.99 -1.77 -3.10
C LYS A 134 -9.98 -0.89 -2.35
N THR A 135 -10.31 -1.30 -1.12
CA THR A 135 -11.24 -0.58 -0.23
C THR A 135 -10.57 0.18 0.91
N GLY A 136 -9.24 0.14 1.03
CA GLY A 136 -8.50 1.03 1.92
C GLY A 136 -7.91 2.24 1.19
N TYR A 137 -7.03 2.96 1.87
CA TYR A 137 -6.42 4.17 1.31
C TYR A 137 -5.54 3.86 0.10
N VAL A 138 -5.65 4.68 -0.95
CA VAL A 138 -4.85 4.54 -2.17
C VAL A 138 -4.04 5.82 -2.37
N PHE A 139 -2.73 5.67 -2.34
CA PHE A 139 -1.79 6.77 -2.55
C PHE A 139 -1.70 7.13 -4.03
N ASP A 140 -1.41 8.39 -4.35
CA ASP A 140 -1.27 8.85 -5.74
C ASP A 140 -0.23 8.05 -6.52
N TRP A 141 0.93 7.77 -5.91
CA TRP A 141 1.96 6.93 -6.52
C TRP A 141 1.47 5.48 -6.74
N GLN A 142 0.60 4.96 -5.86
CA GLN A 142 0.01 3.64 -6.05
C GLN A 142 -0.94 3.66 -7.24
N ARG A 143 -1.75 4.73 -7.40
CA ARG A 143 -2.61 4.89 -8.58
C ARG A 143 -1.79 4.87 -9.85
N GLU A 144 -0.71 5.64 -9.90
CA GLU A 144 0.19 5.68 -11.06
C GLU A 144 0.78 4.30 -11.39
N VAL A 145 1.19 3.52 -10.37
CA VAL A 145 1.67 2.15 -10.58
C VAL A 145 0.58 1.24 -11.15
N ILE A 146 -0.65 1.30 -10.62
CA ILE A 146 -1.77 0.47 -11.09
C ILE A 146 -2.24 0.89 -12.48
N GLU A 147 -2.29 2.18 -12.77
CA GLU A 147 -2.70 2.74 -14.07
C GLU A 147 -1.70 2.38 -15.19
N ASN A 148 -0.43 2.14 -14.85
CA ASN A 148 0.58 1.68 -15.79
C ASN A 148 0.81 0.17 -15.77
N LEU A 149 0.01 -0.59 -15.02
CA LEU A 149 0.23 -2.02 -14.82
C LEU A 149 0.03 -2.81 -16.11
N ASP A 150 -0.93 -2.41 -16.93
CA ASP A 150 -1.25 -2.99 -18.25
C ASP A 150 -0.08 -2.95 -19.25
N LYS A 151 0.88 -2.02 -19.06
CA LYS A 151 2.14 -1.95 -19.82
C LYS A 151 3.16 -3.00 -19.37
N ASN A 152 3.02 -3.50 -18.14
CA ASN A 152 3.97 -4.41 -17.50
C ASN A 152 3.46 -5.86 -17.45
N ILE A 153 2.16 -6.08 -17.64
CA ILE A 153 1.55 -7.41 -17.68
C ILE A 153 0.69 -7.60 -18.94
N ASN A 154 0.61 -8.84 -19.43
CA ASN A 154 -0.24 -9.16 -20.58
C ASN A 154 -1.72 -9.33 -20.18
N ALA A 155 -2.33 -8.28 -19.64
CA ALA A 155 -3.72 -8.26 -19.21
C ALA A 155 -4.38 -6.90 -19.47
N GLU A 156 -5.71 -6.88 -19.56
CA GLU A 156 -6.48 -5.66 -19.41
C GLU A 156 -6.68 -5.39 -17.91
N VAL A 157 -6.35 -4.18 -17.46
CA VAL A 157 -6.38 -3.83 -16.04
C VAL A 157 -7.57 -2.91 -15.75
N LYS A 158 -8.39 -3.29 -14.75
CA LYS A 158 -9.43 -2.45 -14.16
C LYS A 158 -9.07 -2.19 -12.70
N SER A 159 -9.10 -0.95 -12.27
CA SER A 159 -9.04 -0.61 -10.86
C SER A 159 -10.45 -0.32 -10.33
N ILE A 160 -10.74 -0.81 -9.13
CA ILE A 160 -11.99 -0.57 -8.40
C ILE A 160 -11.59 -0.10 -7.01
N TYR A 161 -11.85 1.17 -6.73
CA TYR A 161 -11.62 1.76 -5.43
C TYR A 161 -12.92 1.84 -4.63
N ILE A 162 -12.81 2.25 -3.36
CA ILE A 162 -13.95 2.33 -2.44
C ILE A 162 -15.13 3.12 -3.01
N ASP A 163 -14.88 4.22 -3.73
CA ASP A 163 -15.93 5.03 -4.35
C ASP A 163 -16.59 4.33 -5.52
N ASP A 164 -15.82 3.61 -6.34
CA ASP A 164 -16.35 2.86 -7.49
C ASP A 164 -17.30 1.75 -7.02
N ILE A 165 -16.89 0.98 -6.00
CA ILE A 165 -17.73 -0.08 -5.46
C ILE A 165 -18.94 0.47 -4.68
N LEU A 166 -18.80 1.57 -3.94
CA LEU A 166 -19.94 2.22 -3.29
C LEU A 166 -20.96 2.69 -4.34
N ASN A 167 -20.49 3.31 -5.43
CA ASN A 167 -21.35 3.73 -6.53
C ASN A 167 -22.05 2.53 -7.17
N PHE A 168 -21.35 1.42 -7.39
CA PHE A 168 -21.95 0.17 -7.87
C PHE A 168 -23.03 -0.33 -6.90
N ILE A 169 -22.69 -0.59 -5.64
CA ILE A 169 -23.62 -1.17 -4.65
C ILE A 169 -24.83 -0.25 -4.40
N SER A 170 -24.66 1.07 -4.46
CA SER A 170 -25.77 2.01 -4.25
C SER A 170 -26.96 1.79 -5.20
N LYS A 171 -26.70 1.26 -6.41
CA LYS A 171 -27.73 0.93 -7.41
C LYS A 171 -28.49 -0.37 -7.09
N HIS A 172 -27.96 -1.19 -6.18
CA HIS A 172 -28.45 -2.53 -5.88
C HIS A 172 -28.79 -2.77 -4.41
N LYS A 173 -28.37 -1.89 -3.49
CA LYS A 173 -28.49 -2.09 -2.03
C LYS A 173 -29.93 -2.30 -1.54
N ASP A 174 -30.91 -1.67 -2.19
CA ASP A 174 -32.32 -1.81 -1.81
C ASP A 174 -32.91 -3.17 -2.22
N LYS A 175 -32.19 -3.91 -3.06
CA LYS A 175 -32.59 -5.24 -3.50
C LYS A 175 -32.25 -6.29 -2.44
N GLU A 176 -31.14 -6.16 -1.72
CA GLU A 176 -30.61 -7.23 -0.85
C GLU A 176 -30.00 -6.69 0.45
N PHE A 177 -30.40 -7.27 1.60
CA PHE A 177 -29.96 -6.78 2.91
C PHE A 177 -28.47 -7.00 3.13
N MET A 178 -27.87 -8.05 2.54
CA MET A 178 -26.44 -8.28 2.61
C MET A 178 -25.66 -7.18 1.86
N LEU A 179 -26.14 -6.75 0.70
CA LEU A 179 -25.55 -5.62 -0.03
C LEU A 179 -25.72 -4.30 0.71
N ALA A 180 -26.88 -4.07 1.33
CA ALA A 180 -27.08 -2.92 2.20
C ALA A 180 -26.10 -2.92 3.38
N ASP A 181 -25.90 -4.07 4.04
CA ASP A 181 -24.92 -4.20 5.12
C ASP A 181 -23.49 -3.90 4.64
N TYR A 182 -23.11 -4.44 3.48
CA TYR A 182 -21.79 -4.21 2.95
C TYR A 182 -21.59 -2.73 2.55
N TYR A 183 -22.63 -2.09 2.01
CA TYR A 183 -22.64 -0.67 1.70
C TYR A 183 -22.39 0.19 2.93
N GLU A 184 -23.14 -0.04 4.02
CA GLU A 184 -22.96 0.71 5.28
C GLU A 184 -21.57 0.45 5.88
N TYR A 185 -21.09 -0.79 5.85
CA TYR A 185 -19.73 -1.13 6.29
C TYR A 185 -18.66 -0.37 5.49
N LEU A 186 -18.81 -0.27 4.16
CA LEU A 186 -17.88 0.48 3.32
C LEU A 186 -18.00 1.99 3.53
N LEU A 187 -19.19 2.54 3.82
CA LEU A 187 -19.34 3.94 4.18
C LEU A 187 -18.61 4.27 5.48
N ASP A 188 -18.77 3.46 6.52
CA ASP A 188 -18.06 3.61 7.79
C ASP A 188 -16.54 3.50 7.59
N ARG A 189 -16.11 2.57 6.74
CA ARG A 189 -14.71 2.42 6.37
C ARG A 189 -14.19 3.63 5.60
N LYS A 190 -14.94 4.17 4.63
CA LYS A 190 -14.60 5.41 3.92
C LYS A 190 -14.50 6.60 4.88
N ALA A 191 -15.46 6.76 5.78
CA ALA A 191 -15.44 7.80 6.80
C ALA A 191 -14.23 7.63 7.71
N SER A 192 -13.88 6.39 8.09
CA SER A 192 -12.68 6.09 8.86
C SER A 192 -11.39 6.36 8.10
N LEU A 193 -11.37 6.16 6.78
CA LEU A 193 -10.25 6.57 5.93
C LEU A 193 -10.14 8.09 5.90
N VAL A 194 -11.23 8.84 5.72
CA VAL A 194 -11.24 10.32 5.71
C VAL A 194 -10.88 10.91 7.08
N ASN A 195 -11.37 10.32 8.17
CA ASN A 195 -11.05 10.74 9.52
C ASN A 195 -9.66 10.28 9.96
N GLY A 196 -9.18 9.14 9.42
CA GLY A 196 -7.81 8.64 9.55
C GLY A 196 -6.82 9.25 8.55
N ILE A 197 -7.29 10.07 7.59
CA ILE A 197 -6.48 10.74 6.55
C ILE A 197 -5.66 11.89 7.15
N GLU A 198 -6.01 12.37 8.34
CA GLU A 198 -5.04 13.00 9.22
C GLU A 198 -4.55 12.00 10.27
N ASP A 199 -3.85 10.95 9.83
CA ASP A 199 -2.79 10.40 10.68
C ASP A 199 -1.98 11.60 11.18
N LYS A 200 -1.80 11.71 12.49
CA LYS A 200 -0.99 12.77 13.11
C LYS A 200 0.30 12.95 12.35
N CYS A 201 0.90 11.84 11.88
CA CYS A 201 2.09 11.89 11.04
C CYS A 201 1.87 12.64 9.71
N ASN A 202 0.76 12.44 8.99
CA ASN A 202 0.45 13.19 7.77
C ASN A 202 0.17 14.67 8.03
N ARG A 203 -0.57 14.98 9.09
CA ARG A 203 -0.86 16.35 9.53
C ARG A 203 0.42 17.11 9.83
N TYR A 204 1.32 16.48 10.60
CA TYR A 204 2.59 17.09 11.00
C TYR A 204 3.50 17.22 9.81
N PHE A 205 3.49 16.23 8.94
CA PHE A 205 4.25 16.27 7.72
C PHE A 205 3.87 17.44 6.82
N ARG A 206 2.56 17.71 6.65
CA ARG A 206 2.12 18.90 5.92
C ARG A 206 2.54 20.18 6.63
N LYS A 207 2.41 20.24 7.96
CA LYS A 207 2.90 21.39 8.75
C LYS A 207 4.42 21.62 8.60
N ILE A 208 5.23 20.56 8.49
CA ILE A 208 6.69 20.65 8.43
C ILE A 208 7.18 20.90 7.00
N PHE A 209 6.56 20.29 5.98
CA PHE A 209 7.08 20.24 4.60
C PHE A 209 6.13 20.79 3.52
N GLY A 210 4.94 21.25 3.91
CA GLY A 210 3.89 21.68 3.00
C GLY A 210 3.19 20.50 2.29
N GLU A 211 2.42 20.80 1.24
CA GLU A 211 1.70 19.79 0.44
C GLU A 211 2.58 19.04 -0.59
N ASN A 212 3.91 19.10 -0.42
CA ASN A 212 4.87 18.60 -1.40
C ASN A 212 4.86 17.05 -1.49
N ARG A 213 4.97 16.53 -2.73
CA ARG A 213 4.70 15.12 -3.09
C ARG A 213 5.92 14.17 -3.09
N TRP A 214 7.07 14.58 -2.58
CA TRP A 214 8.35 13.89 -2.81
C TRP A 214 8.68 12.71 -1.88
N PHE A 215 7.78 12.35 -0.97
CA PHE A 215 8.09 11.42 0.11
C PHE A 215 7.59 10.00 -0.16
N GLN A 216 8.54 9.06 -0.28
CA GLN A 216 8.24 7.63 -0.39
C GLN A 216 7.76 7.08 0.96
N TYR A 217 6.52 6.57 0.99
CA TYR A 217 6.01 5.76 2.09
C TYR A 217 6.80 4.46 2.14
N ASN A 218 7.41 4.13 3.29
CA ASN A 218 8.07 2.84 3.45
C ASN A 218 7.20 1.85 4.22
N HIS A 219 7.30 0.60 3.79
CA HIS A 219 6.19 -0.34 3.67
C HIS A 219 6.09 -1.35 4.81
N GLN A 220 6.15 -0.91 6.06
CA GLN A 220 6.11 -1.82 7.21
C GLN A 220 5.12 -1.37 8.27
N GLY A 221 3.84 -1.14 7.91
CA GLY A 221 2.80 -0.78 8.90
C GLY A 221 3.14 0.43 9.79
N TRP A 222 4.10 1.24 9.34
CA TRP A 222 4.64 2.38 10.04
C TRP A 222 4.26 3.59 9.21
N ALA A 223 3.60 4.55 9.85
CA ALA A 223 3.74 5.93 9.42
C ALA A 223 5.24 6.24 9.56
N ALA A 224 5.99 6.09 8.47
CA ALA A 224 7.43 6.34 8.42
C ALA A 224 7.70 6.99 7.07
N LYS A 225 7.94 8.29 7.09
CA LYS A 225 8.32 9.08 5.91
C LYS A 225 9.81 9.35 5.93
N ARG A 226 10.47 9.18 4.79
CA ARG A 226 11.93 9.35 4.61
C ARG A 226 12.26 10.82 4.36
N LEU A 227 12.98 11.49 5.25
CA LEU A 227 13.15 12.96 5.16
C LEU A 227 14.38 13.47 4.40
N GLY A 228 15.41 12.66 4.18
CA GLY A 228 16.61 13.09 3.46
C GLY A 228 17.80 12.18 3.70
N TYR A 229 18.87 12.38 2.92
CA TYR A 229 20.14 11.63 2.99
C TYR A 229 21.28 12.59 3.34
N ILE A 230 22.28 12.13 4.11
CA ILE A 230 23.51 12.93 4.33
C ILE A 230 24.48 12.81 3.14
N GLU A 231 24.33 11.81 2.26
CA GLU A 231 25.12 11.62 1.03
C GLU A 231 24.32 10.93 -0.10
N ASP A 232 24.74 11.13 -1.35
CA ASP A 232 24.06 10.66 -2.59
C ASP A 232 23.83 9.14 -2.61
N ARG A 233 22.55 8.78 -2.84
CA ARG A 233 22.00 7.41 -2.96
C ARG A 233 22.68 6.55 -4.02
N ASN A 234 23.34 7.16 -5.00
CA ASN A 234 23.77 6.46 -6.22
C ASN A 234 25.25 6.04 -6.23
N GLU A 235 26.00 6.31 -5.18
CA GLU A 235 27.40 5.89 -5.12
C GLU A 235 27.60 4.59 -4.34
N LYS A 236 28.34 3.66 -4.96
CA LYS A 236 28.65 2.34 -4.42
C LYS A 236 29.34 2.45 -3.06
N ASN A 237 28.93 1.63 -2.09
CA ASN A 237 29.53 1.52 -0.76
C ASN A 237 29.32 2.72 0.19
N ARG A 238 28.38 3.60 -0.14
CA ARG A 238 28.09 4.79 0.67
C ARG A 238 27.18 4.53 1.87
N ILE A 239 27.26 5.48 2.79
CA ILE A 239 26.45 5.60 3.98
C ILE A 239 25.34 6.60 3.64
N TYR A 240 24.08 6.17 3.72
CA TYR A 240 22.96 7.11 3.61
C TYR A 240 22.08 7.00 4.85
N TYR A 241 21.44 8.12 5.17
CA TYR A 241 20.63 8.25 6.37
C TYR A 241 19.16 8.30 5.99
N GLU A 242 18.31 7.80 6.86
CA GLU A 242 16.86 7.89 6.69
C GLU A 242 16.30 8.35 8.02
N VAL A 243 15.69 9.53 8.02
CA VAL A 243 14.85 9.96 9.15
C VAL A 243 13.46 9.40 8.92
N ARG A 244 12.94 8.65 9.89
CA ARG A 244 11.55 8.18 9.91
C ARG A 244 10.79 8.86 11.04
N THR A 245 9.59 9.35 10.76
CA THR A 245 8.71 9.95 11.75
C THR A 245 7.42 9.14 11.84
N GLY A 246 6.97 8.83 13.06
CA GLY A 246 5.84 7.95 13.30
C GLY A 246 5.24 8.08 14.70
N THR A 247 4.22 7.27 15.00
CA THR A 247 3.77 7.02 16.38
C THR A 247 4.02 5.56 16.75
N ARG A 248 4.55 5.31 17.96
CA ARG A 248 4.86 3.95 18.44
C ARG A 248 4.57 3.83 19.92
N SER A 249 4.12 2.63 20.33
CA SER A 249 4.00 2.32 21.76
C SER A 249 5.37 2.29 22.43
N ASN A 250 5.53 3.09 23.48
CA ASN A 250 6.67 3.11 24.39
C ASN A 250 6.13 2.95 25.82
N ASN A 251 6.52 1.88 26.53
CA ASN A 251 6.01 1.55 27.87
C ASN A 251 4.47 1.59 27.99
N GLY A 252 3.76 1.15 26.94
CA GLY A 252 2.30 1.09 26.91
C GLY A 252 1.59 2.41 26.56
N LYS A 253 2.33 3.50 26.31
CA LYS A 253 1.79 4.78 25.82
C LYS A 253 2.19 5.03 24.37
N GLN A 254 1.33 5.69 23.61
CA GLN A 254 1.65 6.08 22.22
C GLN A 254 2.50 7.35 22.25
N SER A 255 3.74 7.26 21.77
CA SER A 255 4.67 8.40 21.68
C SER A 255 5.04 8.66 20.22
N TYR A 256 5.44 9.89 19.90
CA TYR A 256 6.04 10.16 18.59
C TYR A 256 7.45 9.58 18.56
N VAL A 257 7.91 9.18 17.38
CA VAL A 257 9.25 8.63 17.22
C VAL A 257 9.96 9.27 16.03
N ILE A 258 11.21 9.68 16.25
CA ILE A 258 12.18 9.96 15.20
C ILE A 258 13.18 8.81 15.17
N ILE A 259 13.35 8.19 14.01
CA ILE A 259 14.34 7.13 13.84
C ILE A 259 15.38 7.57 12.83
N PHE A 260 16.65 7.54 13.24
CA PHE A 260 17.80 7.78 12.40
C PHE A 260 18.41 6.45 12.01
N HIS A 261 18.15 6.03 10.78
CA HIS A 261 18.82 4.87 10.20
C HIS A 261 20.04 5.28 9.42
N GLN A 262 21.05 4.42 9.47
CA GLN A 262 22.18 4.39 8.55
C GLN A 262 22.06 3.10 7.72
N TYR A 263 22.08 3.23 6.40
CA TYR A 263 22.06 2.11 5.48
C TYR A 263 23.38 1.94 4.74
N ARG A 264 23.59 0.72 4.24
CA ARG A 264 24.75 0.32 3.45
C ARG A 264 24.29 -0.34 2.15
N ASP A 265 24.78 0.13 1.01
CA ASP A 265 24.72 -0.64 -0.24
C ASP A 265 26.01 -1.47 -0.40
N GLU A 266 25.91 -2.78 -0.17
CA GLU A 266 27.04 -3.73 -0.18
C GLU A 266 27.22 -4.50 -1.49
N LYS A 267 26.46 -4.19 -2.54
CA LYS A 267 26.37 -5.10 -3.70
C LYS A 267 27.69 -5.39 -4.42
N SER A 268 28.82 -4.72 -4.12
CA SER A 268 30.06 -4.84 -4.92
C SER A 268 31.41 -5.05 -4.20
N ILE A 269 31.53 -5.23 -2.87
CA ILE A 269 32.85 -5.44 -2.21
C ILE A 269 33.11 -6.90 -1.78
N ILE A 270 32.96 -7.82 -2.71
CA ILE A 270 33.41 -9.20 -2.51
C ILE A 270 34.90 -9.25 -2.90
N GLY A 271 35.81 -9.47 -1.93
CA GLY A 271 37.19 -9.90 -2.21
C GLY A 271 38.38 -8.99 -1.83
N ASN A 272 38.19 -7.75 -1.33
CA ASN A 272 39.33 -6.88 -0.92
C ASN A 272 39.26 -6.48 0.57
N GLU A 273 40.02 -7.19 1.43
CA GLU A 273 39.99 -6.99 2.90
C GLU A 273 40.54 -5.63 3.35
N LYS A 274 41.56 -5.10 2.68
CA LYS A 274 42.22 -3.84 3.08
C LYS A 274 41.32 -2.60 2.84
N GLU A 275 40.50 -2.64 1.80
CA GLU A 275 39.48 -1.61 1.56
C GLU A 275 38.32 -1.70 2.56
N LYS A 276 37.97 -2.93 2.99
CA LYS A 276 36.95 -3.13 4.03
C LYS A 276 37.37 -2.51 5.36
N ASP A 277 38.63 -2.64 5.76
CA ASP A 277 39.13 -2.09 7.04
C ASP A 277 39.22 -0.56 7.03
N LYS A 278 39.74 0.06 5.97
CA LYS A 278 39.75 1.53 5.83
C LYS A 278 38.34 2.13 5.88
N LEU A 279 37.39 1.49 5.19
CA LEU A 279 36.00 1.89 5.23
C LEU A 279 35.40 1.70 6.63
N ARG A 280 35.78 0.65 7.35
CA ARG A 280 35.33 0.39 8.72
C ARG A 280 35.76 1.49 9.70
N GLU A 281 36.97 1.99 9.60
CA GLU A 281 37.44 3.11 10.44
C GLU A 281 36.75 4.42 10.09
N CYS A 282 36.64 4.76 8.80
CA CYS A 282 35.89 5.95 8.38
C CYS A 282 34.43 5.90 8.89
N ARG A 283 33.78 4.73 8.79
CA ARG A 283 32.41 4.50 9.30
C ARG A 283 32.29 4.69 10.80
N LYS A 284 33.28 4.26 11.59
CA LYS A 284 33.27 4.43 13.04
C LYS A 284 33.30 5.91 13.40
N LYS A 285 34.12 6.68 12.68
CA LYS A 285 34.20 8.13 12.84
C LYS A 285 32.88 8.83 12.47
N PHE A 286 32.29 8.55 11.30
CA PHE A 286 30.99 9.10 10.93
C PHE A 286 29.89 8.75 11.95
N PHE A 287 29.87 7.50 12.42
CA PHE A 287 28.93 7.06 13.44
C PHE A 287 29.05 7.86 14.76
N GLU A 288 30.28 8.13 15.21
CA GLU A 288 30.55 8.89 16.44
C GLU A 288 30.21 10.37 16.27
N ASP A 289 30.63 11.00 15.16
CA ASP A 289 30.39 12.42 14.88
C ASP A 289 28.89 12.73 14.70
N ASP A 290 28.14 11.86 14.01
CA ASP A 290 26.69 12.06 13.81
C ASP A 290 25.86 11.75 15.05
N ARG A 291 26.37 10.85 15.89
CA ARG A 291 25.82 10.59 17.22
C ARG A 291 25.89 11.82 18.10
N GLU A 292 27.07 12.45 18.18
CA GLU A 292 27.27 13.65 18.97
C GLU A 292 26.36 14.78 18.49
N PHE A 293 26.18 14.92 17.17
CA PHE A 293 25.25 15.88 16.57
C PHE A 293 23.79 15.65 17.00
N VAL A 294 23.29 14.41 16.92
CA VAL A 294 21.91 14.09 17.34
C VAL A 294 21.73 14.29 18.84
N GLU A 295 22.70 13.87 19.65
CA GLU A 295 22.69 14.06 21.11
C GLU A 295 22.68 15.56 21.47
N GLN A 296 23.41 16.41 20.73
CA GLN A 296 23.41 17.86 20.94
C GLN A 296 22.02 18.48 20.70
N ILE A 297 21.37 18.15 19.58
CA ILE A 297 20.02 18.69 19.26
C ILE A 297 19.00 18.29 20.33
N ILE A 298 19.09 17.04 20.81
CA ILE A 298 18.20 16.52 21.85
C ILE A 298 18.44 17.24 23.19
N ASN A 299 19.70 17.39 23.60
CA ASN A 299 20.06 18.00 24.88
C ASN A 299 19.73 19.50 24.95
N GLU A 300 19.75 20.21 23.82
CA GLU A 300 19.31 21.60 23.73
C GLU A 300 17.78 21.75 23.90
N LYS A 301 17.02 20.66 23.78
CA LYS A 301 15.55 20.62 23.83
C LYS A 301 15.01 19.88 25.06
N ASN A 302 15.68 20.05 26.21
CA ASN A 302 15.30 19.47 27.52
C ASN A 302 13.84 19.68 27.95
N GLU A 303 13.11 20.63 27.33
CA GLU A 303 11.71 20.93 27.63
C GLU A 303 10.71 19.97 26.96
N ILE A 304 11.12 19.32 25.86
CA ILE A 304 10.32 18.31 25.18
C ILE A 304 10.67 16.99 25.87
N GLY A 305 9.68 16.26 26.40
CA GLY A 305 9.90 15.00 27.13
C GLY A 305 10.54 13.92 26.26
N ILE A 306 11.84 14.01 26.02
CA ILE A 306 12.57 13.14 25.10
C ILE A 306 13.03 11.90 25.85
N ILE A 307 12.57 10.74 25.39
CA ILE A 307 13.03 9.44 25.86
C ILE A 307 13.92 8.84 24.76
N GLU A 308 15.22 8.78 25.03
CA GLU A 308 16.20 8.20 24.12
C GLU A 308 16.25 6.67 24.27
N GLU A 309 16.06 5.93 23.17
CA GLU A 309 16.37 4.50 23.11
C GLU A 309 17.63 4.28 22.27
N LYS A 310 18.75 4.02 22.95
CA LYS A 310 20.01 3.60 22.31
C LYS A 310 19.86 2.16 21.83
N THR A 311 19.48 1.97 20.57
CA THR A 311 19.36 0.60 20.01
C THR A 311 20.73 -0.06 19.89
N ALA A 312 20.83 -1.31 20.36
CA ALA A 312 21.96 -2.18 20.07
C ALA A 312 22.07 -2.46 18.56
N LYS A 313 23.26 -2.87 18.09
CA LYS A 313 23.49 -3.30 16.70
C LYS A 313 22.40 -4.29 16.28
N ASN A 314 21.48 -3.88 15.42
CA ASN A 314 20.64 -4.84 14.72
C ASN A 314 21.54 -5.64 13.78
N GLU A 315 21.47 -6.97 13.88
CA GLU A 315 22.25 -7.93 13.09
C GLU A 315 21.75 -8.07 11.64
N MET A 316 21.19 -7.00 11.04
CA MET A 316 20.96 -6.98 9.60
C MET A 316 22.19 -6.39 8.93
N ALA A 317 22.89 -7.19 8.11
CA ALA A 317 24.20 -6.90 7.55
C ALA A 317 24.34 -5.49 6.91
N ASN A 318 23.24 -4.90 6.43
CA ASN A 318 23.21 -3.66 5.66
C ASN A 318 22.50 -2.47 6.33
N GLN A 319 22.02 -2.58 7.58
CA GLN A 319 21.29 -1.51 8.26
C GLN A 319 21.72 -1.36 9.71
N ARG A 320 21.99 -0.13 10.15
CA ARG A 320 22.23 0.22 11.55
C ARG A 320 21.24 1.29 12.01
N ASN A 321 20.54 1.02 13.10
CA ASN A 321 19.74 2.04 13.78
C ASN A 321 20.70 2.85 14.67
N LEU A 322 20.88 4.12 14.35
CA LEU A 322 21.77 5.01 15.11
C LEU A 322 21.06 5.50 16.36
N PHE A 323 19.88 6.11 16.16
CA PHE A 323 19.07 6.68 17.23
C PHE A 323 17.61 6.39 17.02
N LYS A 324 16.92 6.23 18.13
CA LYS A 324 15.48 6.25 18.21
C LYS A 324 15.07 7.17 19.33
N VAL A 325 14.48 8.30 18.95
CA VAL A 325 14.09 9.37 19.85
C VAL A 325 12.58 9.29 20.00
N PHE A 326 12.11 8.98 21.19
CA PHE A 326 10.69 9.10 21.49
C PHE A 326 10.40 10.48 22.07
N ILE A 327 9.38 11.13 21.55
CA ILE A 327 8.91 12.43 22.03
C ILE A 327 7.61 12.17 22.80
N ASP A 328 7.68 12.33 24.12
CA ASP A 328 6.56 12.27 25.06
C ASP A 328 5.94 13.67 25.25
N GLU A 329 5.67 14.35 24.13
CA GLU A 329 4.97 15.63 24.06
C GLU A 329 3.65 15.43 23.31
N THR A 330 2.59 16.07 23.79
CA THR A 330 1.23 15.97 23.23
C THR A 330 0.83 17.21 22.44
N ASN A 331 1.51 18.35 22.65
CA ASN A 331 1.34 19.55 21.85
C ASN A 331 1.93 19.35 20.45
N GLU A 332 1.03 19.37 19.47
CA GLU A 332 1.34 19.15 18.06
C GLU A 332 2.31 20.18 17.48
N ASP A 333 2.14 21.47 17.80
CA ASP A 333 2.96 22.53 17.22
C ASP A 333 4.38 22.49 17.78
N THR A 334 4.54 22.18 19.06
CA THR A 334 5.84 21.94 19.70
C THR A 334 6.57 20.76 19.05
N VAL A 335 5.86 19.65 18.79
CA VAL A 335 6.43 18.48 18.11
C VAL A 335 6.83 18.84 16.68
N CYS A 336 5.97 19.52 15.92
CA CYS A 336 6.28 19.96 14.57
C CYS A 336 7.50 20.88 14.51
N GLU A 337 7.62 21.84 15.42
CA GLU A 337 8.74 22.77 15.44
C GLU A 337 10.07 22.07 15.75
N PHE A 338 10.06 21.12 16.69
CA PHE A 338 11.23 20.27 16.92
C PHE A 338 11.65 19.50 15.66
N PHE A 339 10.70 18.92 14.94
CA PHE A 339 10.99 18.23 13.69
C PHE A 339 11.55 19.17 12.61
N ARG A 340 10.99 20.39 12.46
CA ARG A 340 11.50 21.40 11.51
C ARG A 340 12.95 21.74 11.82
N GLU A 341 13.24 22.10 13.06
CA GLU A 341 14.59 22.48 13.50
C GLU A 341 15.57 21.31 13.37
N PHE A 342 15.11 20.10 13.71
CA PHE A 342 15.91 18.89 13.52
C PHE A 342 16.33 18.77 12.04
N VAL A 343 15.37 18.87 11.12
CA VAL A 343 15.62 18.67 9.68
C VAL A 343 16.42 19.83 9.08
N GLU A 344 16.21 21.06 9.53
CA GLU A 344 17.02 22.24 9.17
C GLU A 344 18.50 22.01 9.49
N ARG A 345 18.79 21.65 10.75
CA ARG A 345 20.16 21.39 11.21
C ARG A 345 20.77 20.18 10.48
N PHE A 346 19.97 19.16 10.23
CA PHE A 346 20.38 17.98 9.47
C PHE A 346 20.73 18.33 8.02
N ASN A 347 19.91 19.15 7.35
CA ASN A 347 20.13 19.58 5.97
C ASN A 347 21.40 20.44 5.81
N VAL A 348 21.78 21.24 6.82
CA VAL A 348 23.06 21.98 6.81
C VAL A 348 24.26 21.03 6.73
N ARG A 349 24.17 19.86 7.36
CA ARG A 349 25.23 18.84 7.34
C ARG A 349 25.17 17.94 6.10
N ALA A 350 24.01 17.85 5.45
CA ALA A 350 23.83 17.04 4.25
C ALA A 350 24.62 17.61 3.06
N THR A 351 25.36 16.75 2.38
CA THR A 351 26.07 17.07 1.12
C THR A 351 25.29 16.63 -0.12
N ASP A 352 24.01 16.29 0.05
CA ASP A 352 23.12 15.80 -0.99
C ASP A 352 22.94 16.84 -2.11
N THR A 353 23.03 16.39 -3.36
CA THR A 353 22.76 17.20 -4.56
C THR A 353 21.30 17.64 -4.64
N HIS A 354 20.40 16.97 -3.92
CA HIS A 354 18.98 17.28 -3.82
C HIS A 354 18.62 18.05 -2.54
N LYS A 355 19.60 18.57 -1.78
CA LYS A 355 19.35 19.25 -0.50
C LYS A 355 18.35 20.42 -0.60
N ASP A 356 18.31 21.08 -1.75
CA ASP A 356 17.44 22.22 -2.02
C ASP A 356 15.97 21.78 -2.29
N GLU A 357 15.72 20.48 -2.46
CA GLU A 357 14.38 19.89 -2.64
C GLU A 357 13.68 19.59 -1.30
N TYR A 358 14.41 19.55 -0.18
CA TYR A 358 13.86 19.37 1.17
C TYR A 358 13.40 20.71 1.77
N VAL A 359 12.43 21.36 1.13
CA VAL A 359 11.91 22.65 1.58
C VAL A 359 11.05 22.47 2.83
N ILE A 360 11.51 23.01 3.95
CA ILE A 360 10.71 23.12 5.18
C ILE A 360 9.73 24.26 5.01
N PHE A 361 8.46 23.95 5.21
CA PHE A 361 7.37 24.90 5.12
C PHE A 361 7.17 25.58 6.48
N ARG A 362 7.13 26.91 6.45
CA ARG A 362 6.76 27.77 7.57
C ARG A 362 5.54 28.56 7.12
N ASP A 363 4.42 28.31 7.78
CA ASP A 363 3.20 29.14 7.64
C ASP A 363 3.45 30.57 8.14
#